data_AF-G9QPV6-F1
#
_entry.id   AF-G9QPV6-F1
#
_cell.length_a   1.000
_cell.length_b   1.000
_cell.length_c   1.000
_cell.angle_alpha   90.00
_cell.angle_beta   90.00
_cell.angle_gamma   90.00
#
_symmetry.space_group_name_H-M   'P 1'
#
loop_
_entity.id
_entity.type
_entity.pdbx_description
1 polymer ?
#
loop_
_entity_poly.entity_id
_entity_poly.type
_entity_poly.pdbx_seq_one_letter_code
_entity_poly.pdbx_strand_id
1 'polypeptide(L)'
;MMPNHKDEIEKLSTAMKEAKSKRAYERYQAIYLHLQGYTKGEIATIIGRSKKTIYNYIHAYAQRGLDGLEMKYSPGAPRRLTPEQEKELALIIEHQLPVDVGFEAKYNWTLAIIAELIQQKWGPTYNAFAVTSDILHRLGLS
;
A
#
# COMPACT_ATOMS: atom_id res chain seq x y z
N MET A 1 -28.60 -27.27 11.45
CA MET A 1 -29.47 -26.07 11.55
C MET A 1 -28.55 -24.88 11.31
N MET A 2 -28.63 -24.23 10.15
CA MET A 2 -27.78 -23.05 9.89
C MET A 2 -28.29 -21.89 10.75
N PRO A 3 -27.42 -21.10 11.38
CA PRO A 3 -27.83 -19.93 12.14
C PRO A 3 -28.68 -18.99 11.28
N ASN A 4 -29.69 -18.37 11.89
CA ASN A 4 -30.59 -17.45 11.20
C ASN A 4 -29.86 -16.12 10.93
N HIS A 5 -29.12 -16.04 9.83
CA HIS A 5 -28.34 -14.86 9.42
C HIS A 5 -29.19 -13.74 8.81
N LYS A 6 -30.48 -13.63 9.14
CA LYS A 6 -31.40 -12.63 8.54
C LYS A 6 -30.85 -11.21 8.67
N ASP A 7 -30.35 -10.84 9.84
CA ASP A 7 -29.82 -9.50 10.11
C ASP A 7 -28.55 -9.22 9.31
N GLU A 8 -27.69 -10.22 9.11
CA GLU A 8 -26.47 -10.09 8.30
C GLU A 8 -26.78 -9.96 6.81
N ILE A 9 -27.76 -10.74 6.32
CA ILE A 9 -28.25 -10.69 4.94
C ILE A 9 -28.84 -9.32 4.64
N GLU A 10 -29.62 -8.75 5.56
CA GLU A 10 -30.18 -7.40 5.40
C GLU A 10 -29.07 -6.33 5.38
N LYS A 11 -28.10 -6.40 6.29
CA LYS A 11 -26.93 -5.50 6.29
C LYS A 11 -26.15 -5.57 4.99
N LEU A 12 -25.91 -6.76 4.45
CA LEU A 12 -25.21 -6.94 3.18
C LEU A 12 -26.01 -6.42 1.99
N SER A 13 -27.34 -6.60 2.00
CA SER A 13 -28.24 -6.04 0.98
C SER A 13 -28.15 -4.50 0.95
N THR A 14 -28.13 -3.85 2.11
CA THR A 14 -27.93 -2.40 2.21
C THR A 14 -26.53 -1.99 1.72
N ALA A 15 -25.47 -2.67 2.18
CA ALA A 15 -24.10 -2.39 1.76
C ALA A 15 -23.90 -2.57 0.24
N MET A 16 -24.57 -3.54 -0.38
CA MET A 16 -24.57 -3.73 -1.84
C MET A 16 -25.21 -2.54 -2.57
N LYS A 17 -26.31 -1.98 -2.05
CA LYS A 17 -26.98 -0.81 -2.64
C LYS A 17 -26.13 0.46 -2.52
N GLU A 18 -25.41 0.62 -1.42
CA GLU A 18 -24.56 1.79 -1.15
C GLU A 18 -23.14 1.67 -1.76
N ALA A 19 -22.79 0.50 -2.31
CA ALA A 19 -21.47 0.24 -2.84
C ALA A 19 -21.10 1.19 -3.98
N LYS A 20 -20.08 2.03 -3.75
CA LYS A 20 -19.58 3.01 -4.74
C LYS A 20 -18.74 2.38 -5.87
N SER A 21 -18.40 1.10 -5.78
CA SER A 21 -17.57 0.43 -6.78
C SER A 21 -18.04 -0.99 -7.04
N LYS A 22 -17.87 -1.45 -8.29
CA LYS A 22 -18.14 -2.83 -8.70
C LYS A 22 -17.39 -3.84 -7.82
N ARG A 23 -16.15 -3.55 -7.45
CA ARG A 23 -15.33 -4.44 -6.60
C ARG A 23 -15.88 -4.53 -5.17
N ALA A 24 -16.39 -3.44 -4.60
CA ALA A 24 -17.04 -3.47 -3.30
C ALA A 24 -18.34 -4.29 -3.37
N TYR A 25 -19.16 -4.06 -4.41
CA TYR A 25 -20.38 -4.83 -4.64
C TYR A 25 -20.12 -6.33 -4.74
N GLU A 26 -19.15 -6.76 -5.57
CA GLU A 26 -18.78 -8.18 -5.72
C GLU A 26 -18.35 -8.83 -4.40
N ARG A 27 -17.67 -8.08 -3.51
CA ARG A 27 -17.27 -8.58 -2.19
C ARG A 27 -18.46 -8.80 -1.28
N TYR A 28 -19.39 -7.85 -1.22
CA TYR A 28 -20.62 -8.01 -0.43
C TYR A 28 -21.50 -9.12 -0.99
N GLN A 29 -21.64 -9.20 -2.32
CA GLN A 29 -22.37 -10.26 -3.00
C GLN A 29 -21.81 -11.65 -2.69
N ALA A 30 -20.48 -11.79 -2.60
CA ALA A 30 -19.85 -13.07 -2.24
C ALA A 30 -20.26 -13.56 -0.85
N ILE A 31 -20.34 -12.65 0.13
CA ILE A 31 -20.76 -13.00 1.48
C ILE A 31 -22.27 -13.25 1.53
N TYR A 32 -23.06 -12.42 0.85
CA TYR A 32 -24.50 -12.60 0.73
C TYR A 32 -24.85 -14.01 0.23
N LEU A 33 -24.24 -14.45 -0.87
CA LEU A 33 -24.43 -15.80 -1.41
C LEU A 33 -23.92 -16.88 -0.45
N HIS A 34 -22.81 -16.63 0.27
CA HIS A 34 -22.31 -17.59 1.24
C HIS A 34 -23.29 -17.82 2.40
N LEU A 35 -23.91 -16.75 2.93
CA LEU A 35 -24.91 -16.82 3.99
C LEU A 35 -26.22 -17.46 3.52
N GLN A 36 -26.53 -17.39 2.23
CA GLN A 36 -27.64 -18.11 1.61
C GLN A 36 -27.36 -19.61 1.38
N GLY A 37 -26.15 -20.09 1.70
CA GLY A 37 -25.79 -21.50 1.64
C GLY A 37 -25.09 -21.94 0.34
N TYR A 38 -24.76 -21.01 -0.56
CA TYR A 38 -23.99 -21.36 -1.75
C TYR A 38 -22.57 -21.79 -1.38
N THR A 39 -22.04 -22.77 -2.10
CA THR A 39 -20.67 -23.23 -1.94
C THR A 39 -19.70 -22.20 -2.52
N LYS A 40 -18.45 -22.20 -2.02
CA LYS A 40 -17.40 -21.29 -2.52
C LYS A 40 -17.14 -21.45 -4.03
N GLY A 41 -17.38 -22.65 -4.56
CA GLY A 41 -17.25 -22.94 -5.99
C GLY A 41 -18.35 -22.31 -6.83
N GLU A 42 -19.61 -22.41 -6.39
CA GLU A 42 -20.74 -21.78 -7.07
C GLU A 42 -20.61 -20.25 -7.05
N ILE A 43 -20.25 -19.68 -5.90
CA ILE A 43 -20.03 -18.24 -5.75
C ILE A 43 -18.92 -17.75 -6.69
N ALA A 44 -17.82 -18.52 -6.79
CA ALA A 44 -16.73 -18.20 -7.70
C ALA A 44 -17.20 -18.14 -9.17
N THR A 45 -18.05 -19.08 -9.58
CA THR A 45 -18.67 -19.09 -10.91
C THR A 45 -19.63 -17.92 -11.12
N ILE A 46 -20.51 -17.65 -10.15
CA ILE A 46 -21.51 -16.56 -10.23
C ILE A 46 -20.84 -15.19 -10.36
N ILE A 47 -19.79 -14.94 -9.57
CA ILE A 47 -19.11 -13.63 -9.51
C ILE A 47 -17.99 -13.52 -10.55
N GLY A 48 -17.55 -14.64 -11.14
CA GLY A 48 -16.42 -14.66 -12.08
C GLY A 48 -15.07 -14.39 -11.40
N ARG A 49 -14.86 -14.95 -10.20
CA ARG A 49 -13.62 -14.81 -9.41
C ARG A 49 -13.05 -16.17 -9.04
N SER A 50 -11.78 -16.22 -8.67
CA SER A 50 -11.16 -17.47 -8.24
C SER A 50 -11.75 -17.95 -6.91
N LYS A 51 -11.81 -19.27 -6.69
CA LYS A 51 -12.21 -19.86 -5.39
C LYS A 51 -11.38 -19.33 -4.22
N LYS A 52 -10.08 -19.08 -4.44
CA LYS A 52 -9.17 -18.49 -3.43
C LYS A 52 -9.59 -17.06 -3.06
N THR A 53 -10.01 -16.27 -4.03
CA THR A 53 -10.54 -14.91 -3.79
C THR A 53 -11.80 -14.95 -2.94
N ILE A 54 -12.75 -15.83 -3.27
CA ILE A 54 -13.98 -16.01 -2.49
C ILE A 54 -13.66 -16.47 -1.06
N TYR A 55 -12.73 -17.41 -0.91
CA TYR A 55 -12.25 -17.84 0.41
C TYR A 55 -11.72 -16.66 1.22
N ASN A 56 -10.87 -15.81 0.62
CA ASN A 56 -10.31 -14.64 1.30
C ASN A 56 -11.40 -13.65 1.73
N TYR A 57 -12.43 -13.42 0.90
CA TYR A 57 -13.55 -12.54 1.27
C TYR A 57 -14.30 -13.09 2.48
N ILE A 58 -14.66 -14.38 2.45
CA ILE A 58 -15.37 -15.03 3.57
C ILE A 58 -14.54 -14.98 4.85
N HIS A 59 -13.25 -15.27 4.76
CA HIS A 59 -12.36 -15.25 5.91
C HIS A 59 -12.19 -13.83 6.48
N ALA A 60 -12.04 -12.82 5.61
CA ALA A 60 -11.96 -11.43 6.05
C ALA A 60 -13.25 -10.96 6.73
N TYR A 61 -14.41 -11.36 6.21
CA TYR A 61 -15.71 -11.07 6.82
C TYR A 61 -15.88 -11.76 8.18
N ALA A 62 -15.51 -13.05 8.28
CA ALA A 62 -15.59 -13.78 9.55
C ALA A 62 -14.73 -13.16 10.66
N GLN A 63 -13.62 -12.49 10.32
CA GLN A 63 -12.74 -11.85 11.29
C GLN A 63 -13.13 -10.42 11.66
N ARG A 64 -13.65 -9.64 10.69
CA ARG A 64 -13.80 -8.17 10.83
C ARG A 64 -15.14 -7.64 10.33
N GLY A 65 -16.09 -8.49 9.99
CA GLY A 65 -17.37 -8.08 9.41
C GLY A 65 -17.21 -7.30 8.11
N LEU A 66 -18.02 -6.25 7.92
CA LEU A 66 -17.99 -5.40 6.73
C LEU A 66 -16.65 -4.66 6.56
N ASP A 67 -16.00 -4.25 7.65
CA ASP A 67 -14.68 -3.61 7.65
C ASP A 67 -13.58 -4.52 7.07
N GLY A 68 -13.80 -5.84 7.14
CA GLY A 68 -12.95 -6.84 6.51
C GLY A 68 -12.98 -6.78 4.97
N LEU A 69 -14.07 -6.29 4.40
CA LEU A 69 -14.33 -6.26 2.96
C LEU A 69 -13.95 -4.93 2.31
N GLU A 70 -13.62 -3.91 3.10
CA GLU A 70 -13.18 -2.63 2.57
C GLU A 70 -11.93 -2.78 1.69
N MET A 71 -11.93 -2.03 0.59
CA MET A 71 -10.75 -1.94 -0.27
C MET A 71 -9.73 -1.02 0.37
N LYS A 72 -8.74 -1.61 1.05
CA LYS A 72 -7.55 -0.87 1.46
C LYS A 72 -6.67 -0.59 0.25
N TYR A 73 -6.29 0.66 0.06
CA TYR A 73 -5.23 1.01 -0.86
C TYR A 73 -3.91 0.52 -0.26
N SER A 74 -3.07 -0.12 -1.06
CA SER A 74 -1.71 -0.44 -0.61
C SER A 74 -0.96 0.88 -0.45
N PRO A 75 -0.23 1.14 0.65
CA PRO A 75 0.43 2.42 0.91
C PRO A 75 1.54 2.79 -0.10
N GLY A 76 1.66 2.07 -1.22
CA GLY A 76 2.75 2.19 -2.17
C GLY A 76 4.00 1.43 -1.72
N ALA A 77 5.08 1.60 -2.48
CA ALA A 77 6.38 1.12 -2.04
C ALA A 77 6.81 1.90 -0.77
N PRO A 78 7.38 1.24 0.24
CA PRO A 78 7.87 1.94 1.42
C PRO A 78 8.91 2.98 1.01
N ARG A 79 8.90 4.13 1.70
CA ARG A 79 9.92 5.17 1.50
C ARG A 79 11.29 4.55 1.73
N ARG A 80 12.24 4.89 0.85
CA ARG A 80 13.59 4.33 0.92
C ARG A 80 14.33 4.94 2.11
N LEU A 81 14.35 6.26 2.23
CA LEU A 81 14.84 6.95 3.43
C LEU A 81 13.72 7.14 4.45
N THR A 82 14.06 6.97 5.72
CA THR A 82 13.19 7.38 6.83
C THR A 82 13.05 8.90 6.87
N PRO A 83 11.96 9.46 7.42
CA PRO A 83 11.80 10.90 7.55
C PRO A 83 12.99 11.59 8.26
N GLU A 84 13.62 10.92 9.21
CA GLU A 84 14.79 11.40 9.92
C GLU A 84 16.02 11.49 9.01
N GLN A 85 16.25 10.45 8.18
CA GLN A 85 17.33 10.44 7.19
C GLN A 85 17.11 11.50 6.09
N GLU A 86 15.86 11.71 5.65
CA GLU A 86 15.52 12.75 4.69
C GLU A 86 15.86 14.16 5.23
N LYS A 87 15.56 14.42 6.51
CA LYS A 87 15.93 15.68 7.19
C LYS A 87 17.44 15.84 7.33
N GLU A 88 18.14 14.78 7.73
CA GLU A 88 19.60 14.81 7.86
C GLU A 88 20.27 15.09 6.50
N LEU A 89 19.77 14.48 5.42
CA LEU A 89 20.25 14.72 4.07
C LEU A 89 20.07 16.19 3.66
N ALA A 90 18.89 16.77 3.92
CA ALA A 90 18.62 18.17 3.60
C ALA A 90 19.58 19.12 4.34
N LEU A 91 19.82 18.89 5.63
CA LEU A 91 20.75 19.70 6.42
C LEU A 91 22.20 19.63 5.90
N ILE A 92 22.64 18.47 5.41
CA ILE A 92 23.97 18.33 4.81
C ILE A 92 24.06 19.12 3.51
N ILE A 93 23.07 18.98 2.63
CA ILE A 93 23.06 19.68 1.33
C ILE A 93 22.98 21.20 1.53
N GLU A 94 22.24 21.67 2.52
CA GLU A 94 22.05 23.10 2.80
C GLU A 94 23.26 23.76 3.48
N HIS A 95 23.94 23.05 4.39
CA HIS A 95 24.96 23.64 5.25
C HIS A 95 26.39 23.19 4.98
N GLN A 96 26.60 22.19 4.12
CA GLN A 96 27.92 21.64 3.82
C GLN A 96 28.18 21.60 2.31
N LEU A 97 29.45 21.63 1.95
CA LEU A 97 29.91 21.37 0.60
C LEU A 97 30.28 19.88 0.44
N PRO A 98 30.30 19.33 -0.77
CA PRO A 98 30.70 17.93 -0.96
C PRO A 98 32.10 17.63 -0.41
N VAL A 99 33.02 18.61 -0.46
CA VAL A 99 34.36 18.49 0.12
C VAL A 99 34.35 18.31 1.65
N ASP A 100 33.38 18.91 2.34
CA ASP A 100 33.26 18.81 3.80
C ASP A 100 32.84 17.41 4.25
N VAL A 101 32.21 16.64 3.35
CA VAL A 101 31.80 15.25 3.59
C VAL A 101 32.66 14.22 2.83
N GLY A 102 33.81 14.63 2.30
CA GLY A 102 34.81 13.72 1.74
C GLY A 102 34.76 13.46 0.22
N PHE A 103 34.03 14.26 -0.56
CA PHE A 103 34.06 14.19 -2.03
C PHE A 103 35.08 15.16 -2.64
N GLU A 104 35.68 14.79 -3.78
CA GLU A 104 36.64 15.65 -4.50
C GLU A 104 35.99 16.91 -5.11
N ALA A 105 34.67 16.91 -5.27
CA ALA A 105 33.93 18.04 -5.81
C ALA A 105 33.95 19.22 -4.82
N LYS A 106 34.59 20.32 -5.24
CA LYS A 106 34.87 21.43 -4.31
C LYS A 106 33.62 22.22 -3.86
N TYR A 107 32.61 22.38 -4.72
CA TYR A 107 31.52 23.33 -4.43
C TYR A 107 30.10 22.90 -4.83
N ASN A 108 29.93 21.92 -5.73
CA ASN A 108 28.62 21.62 -6.32
C ASN A 108 28.12 20.24 -5.93
N TRP A 109 26.95 20.20 -5.29
CA TRP A 109 26.19 18.96 -5.12
C TRP A 109 25.64 18.51 -6.48
N THR A 110 26.01 17.30 -6.89
CA THR A 110 25.42 16.65 -8.06
C THR A 110 24.59 15.46 -7.62
N LEU A 111 23.63 15.05 -8.44
CA LEU A 111 22.82 13.85 -8.17
C LEU A 111 23.70 12.61 -7.91
N ALA A 112 24.83 12.50 -8.60
CA ALA A 112 25.77 11.39 -8.41
C ALA A 112 26.43 11.44 -7.02
N ILE A 113 26.92 12.61 -6.60
CA ILE A 113 27.52 12.84 -5.28
C ILE A 113 26.50 12.58 -4.17
N ILE A 114 25.26 13.06 -4.33
CA ILE A 114 24.21 12.86 -3.33
C ILE A 114 23.83 11.38 -3.25
N ALA A 115 23.72 10.68 -4.38
CA ALA A 115 23.47 9.24 -4.40
C ALA A 115 24.59 8.46 -3.70
N GLU A 116 25.83 8.84 -3.92
CA GLU A 116 27.00 8.22 -3.28
C GLU A 116 27.03 8.52 -1.78
N LEU A 117 26.70 9.75 -1.35
CA LEU A 117 26.57 10.11 0.06
C LEU A 117 25.49 9.27 0.77
N ILE A 118 24.33 9.11 0.14
CA ILE A 118 23.24 8.25 0.64
C ILE A 118 23.73 6.80 0.79
N GLN A 119 24.48 6.30 -0.21
CA GLN A 119 25.01 4.95 -0.20
C GLN A 119 26.10 4.75 0.87
N GLN A 120 26.97 5.73 1.09
CA GLN A 120 28.01 5.68 2.12
C GLN A 120 27.42 5.77 3.54
N LYS A 121 26.41 6.64 3.76
CA LYS A 121 25.78 6.79 5.08
C LYS A 121 24.80 5.69 5.44
N TRP A 122 24.06 5.14 4.46
CA TRP A 122 22.91 4.26 4.73
C TRP A 122 22.86 2.98 3.85
N GLY A 123 23.89 2.65 3.06
CA GLY A 123 23.98 1.42 2.26
C GLY A 123 24.20 0.16 3.12
N PRO A 124 23.66 -1.05 2.76
CA PRO A 124 23.50 -1.66 1.41
C PRO A 124 22.05 -1.78 0.87
N THR A 125 21.09 -1.02 1.38
CA THR A 125 19.65 -1.26 1.15
C THR A 125 19.05 -0.55 -0.10
N TYR A 126 19.87 0.21 -0.85
CA TYR A 126 19.36 1.16 -1.85
C TYR A 126 20.16 1.18 -3.15
N ASN A 127 19.46 1.11 -4.30
CA ASN A 127 19.98 1.65 -5.55
C ASN A 127 19.69 3.16 -5.55
N ALA A 128 20.57 3.92 -4.89
CA ALA A 128 20.36 5.33 -4.58
C ALA A 128 20.16 6.18 -5.86
N PHE A 129 20.91 5.92 -6.93
CA PHE A 129 20.88 6.69 -8.18
C PHE A 129 19.49 6.84 -8.81
N ALA A 130 18.64 5.82 -8.75
CA ALA A 130 17.30 5.87 -9.34
C ALA A 130 16.28 6.67 -8.49
N VAL A 131 16.56 6.87 -7.20
CA VAL A 131 15.60 7.42 -6.23
C VAL A 131 16.04 8.79 -5.70
N THR A 132 17.32 9.16 -5.85
CA THR A 132 17.86 10.44 -5.38
C THR A 132 17.11 11.64 -5.96
N SER A 133 16.75 11.64 -7.25
CA SER A 133 15.98 12.74 -7.85
C SER A 133 14.60 12.89 -7.20
N ASP A 134 13.87 11.80 -6.97
CA ASP A 134 12.57 11.83 -6.27
C ASP A 134 12.71 12.33 -4.82
N ILE A 135 13.75 11.88 -4.10
CA ILE A 135 14.06 12.35 -2.74
C ILE A 135 14.29 13.87 -2.75
N LEU A 136 15.09 14.39 -3.67
CA LEU A 136 15.37 15.83 -3.73
C LEU A 136 14.15 16.66 -4.14
N HIS A 137 13.34 16.20 -5.09
CA HIS A 137 12.08 16.86 -5.41
C HIS A 137 11.13 16.92 -4.21
N ARG A 138 11.04 15.84 -3.41
CA ARG A 138 10.24 15.84 -2.18
C ARG A 138 10.79 16.77 -1.10
N LEU A 139 12.10 16.97 -1.08
CA LEU A 139 12.78 17.91 -0.16
C LEU A 139 12.79 19.35 -0.67
N GLY A 140 12.38 19.62 -1.91
CA GLY A 140 12.43 20.95 -2.52
C GLY A 140 13.85 21.40 -2.94
N LEU A 141 14.75 20.44 -3.20
CA LEU A 141 16.18 20.64 -3.45
C LEU A 141 16.61 20.27 -4.89
N SER A 142 15.67 20.26 -5.85
CA SER A 142 15.88 19.89 -7.26
C SER A 142 15.55 21.06 -8.18
#